data_AF-A0A260VXT4-F1
#
_entry.id   AF-A0A260VXT4-F1
#
_cell.length_a   1.000
_cell.length_b   1.000
_cell.length_c   1.000
_cell.angle_alpha   90.00
_cell.angle_beta   90.00
_cell.angle_gamma   90.00
#
_symmetry.space_group_name_H-M   'P 1'
#
loop_
_entity.id
_entity.type
_entity.pdbx_description
1 polymer ?
#
loop_
_entity_poly.entity_id
_entity_poly.type
_entity_poly.pdbx_seq_one_letter_code
_entity_poly.pdbx_strand_id
1 'polypeptide(L)' 'MADIASYDVYTLELGPFETLSELHAVLSNHTATFATINCERSGQEVVSISHSILHIEGKFYVSAVTTTSSR' A
#
# COMPACT_ATOMS: atom_id res chain seq x y z
N MET A 1 -3.91 -30.53 -8.33
CA MET A 1 -4.55 -29.77 -7.25
C MET A 1 -4.45 -28.31 -7.65
N ALA A 2 -5.57 -27.59 -7.70
CA ALA A 2 -5.53 -26.16 -7.99
C ALA A 2 -4.96 -25.45 -6.75
N ASP A 3 -3.85 -24.74 -6.93
CA ASP A 3 -3.25 -23.91 -5.90
C ASP A 3 -4.23 -22.75 -5.67
N ILE A 4 -4.95 -22.76 -4.55
CA ILE A 4 -5.85 -21.65 -4.22
C ILE A 4 -4.96 -20.58 -3.59
N ALA A 5 -4.44 -19.69 -4.42
CA ALA A 5 -3.77 -18.48 -3.93
C ALA A 5 -4.76 -17.72 -3.04
N SER A 6 -4.45 -17.63 -1.75
CA SER A 6 -5.20 -16.77 -0.82
C SER A 6 -4.63 -15.37 -0.95
N TYR A 7 -5.50 -14.41 -1.31
CA TYR A 7 -5.11 -13.02 -1.47
C TYR A 7 -5.62 -12.19 -0.30
N ASP A 8 -4.70 -11.54 0.41
CA ASP A 8 -5.05 -10.58 1.45
C ASP A 8 -4.97 -9.15 0.88
N VAL A 9 -5.98 -8.33 1.17
CA VAL A 9 -6.09 -6.95 0.71
C VAL A 9 -6.03 -6.01 1.90
N TYR A 10 -5.07 -5.08 1.85
CA TYR A 10 -4.86 -4.10 2.91
C TYR A 10 -5.09 -2.70 2.38
N THR A 11 -5.88 -1.91 3.09
CA THR A 11 -6.14 -0.51 2.75
C THR A 11 -5.52 0.40 3.81
N LEU A 12 -4.76 1.40 3.34
CA LEU A 12 -4.18 2.44 4.18
C LEU A 12 -4.69 3.79 3.72
N GLU A 13 -5.28 4.56 4.62
CA GLU A 13 -5.68 5.96 4.39
C GLU A 13 -4.60 6.88 4.96
N LEU A 14 -4.16 7.85 4.16
CA LEU A 14 -3.10 8.79 4.48
C LEU A 14 -3.50 10.21 4.09
N GLY A 15 -3.20 11.16 4.96
CA GLY A 15 -3.39 12.59 4.72
C GLY A 15 -4.22 13.27 5.80
N PRO A 16 -4.56 14.55 5.61
CA PRO A 16 -4.20 15.36 4.43
C PRO A 16 -2.74 15.81 4.37
N PHE A 17 -2.22 16.07 3.16
CA PHE A 17 -0.89 16.64 2.89
C PHE A 17 -0.99 17.97 2.13
N GLU A 18 -0.02 18.87 2.33
CA GLU A 18 0.00 20.19 1.67
C GLU A 18 0.63 20.12 0.27
N THR A 19 1.61 19.23 0.08
CA THR A 19 2.29 19.08 -1.21
C THR A 19 2.30 17.64 -1.70
N LEU A 20 2.40 17.47 -3.02
CA LEU A 20 2.61 16.15 -3.61
C LEU A 20 3.92 15.49 -3.13
N SER A 21 4.96 16.28 -2.86
CA SER A 21 6.25 15.76 -2.39
C SER A 21 6.11 15.08 -1.03
N GLU A 22 5.43 15.73 -0.07
CA GLU A 22 5.13 15.16 1.25
C GLU A 22 4.33 13.87 1.14
N LEU A 23 3.27 13.89 0.31
CA LEU A 23 2.45 12.72 0.05
C LEU A 23 3.29 11.57 -0.50
N HIS A 24 4.09 11.81 -1.54
CA HIS A 24 4.90 10.78 -2.18
C HIS A 24 5.97 10.21 -1.23
N ALA A 25 6.58 11.04 -0.38
CA ALA A 25 7.54 10.58 0.61
C ALA A 25 6.89 9.63 1.63
N VAL A 26 5.72 9.99 2.16
CA VAL A 26 5.00 9.16 3.15
C VAL A 26 4.46 7.87 2.53
N LEU A 27 3.88 7.97 1.32
CA LEU A 27 3.37 6.82 0.58
C LEU A 27 4.50 5.81 0.27
N SER A 28 5.64 6.30 -0.23
CA SER A 28 6.80 5.44 -0.54
C SER A 28 7.33 4.73 0.70
N ASN A 29 7.42 5.46 1.83
CA ASN A 29 7.90 4.86 3.08
C ASN A 29 6.94 3.79 3.62
N HIS A 30 5.63 4.04 3.59
CA HIS A 30 4.63 3.07 4.06
C HIS A 30 4.59 1.83 3.18
N THR A 31 4.59 1.99 1.86
CA THR A 31 4.57 0.87 0.92
C THR A 31 5.83 0.02 1.01
N ALA A 32 7.01 0.65 1.16
CA ALA A 32 8.27 -0.07 1.41
C ALA A 32 8.23 -0.85 2.73
N THR A 33 7.82 -0.20 3.83
CA THR A 33 7.70 -0.83 5.15
C THR A 33 6.75 -2.02 5.10
N PHE A 34 5.59 -1.85 4.46
CA PHE A 34 4.60 -2.91 4.29
C PHE A 34 5.16 -4.09 3.50
N ALA A 35 5.88 -3.83 2.41
CA ALA A 35 6.49 -4.88 1.61
C ALA A 35 7.56 -5.64 2.40
N THR A 36 8.42 -4.93 3.12
CA THR A 36 9.43 -5.54 4.01
C THR A 36 8.78 -6.44 5.05
N ILE A 37 7.73 -5.97 5.75
CA ILE A 37 7.05 -6.75 6.79
C ILE A 37 6.47 -8.05 6.22
N ASN A 38 5.77 -7.99 5.09
CA ASN A 38 5.11 -9.18 4.54
C ASN A 38 6.10 -10.19 3.95
N CYS A 39 7.14 -9.71 3.27
CA CYS A 39 8.19 -10.56 2.74
C CYS A 39 9.01 -11.22 3.87
N GLU A 40 9.40 -10.48 4.90
CA GLU A 40 10.33 -10.98 5.93
C GLU A 40 9.64 -11.72 7.08
N ARG A 41 8.43 -11.32 7.47
CA ARG A 41 7.77 -11.86 8.68
C ARG A 41 6.67 -12.86 8.38
N SER A 42 5.96 -12.69 7.27
CA SER A 42 4.76 -13.47 6.97
C SER A 42 5.00 -14.58 5.95
N GLY A 43 6.15 -14.58 5.26
CA GLY A 43 6.42 -15.48 4.13
C GLY A 43 5.46 -15.25 2.96
N GLN A 44 4.78 -14.11 2.93
CA GLN A 44 3.83 -13.73 1.89
C GLN A 44 4.54 -12.94 0.80
N GLU A 45 4.16 -13.18 -0.46
CA GLU A 45 4.68 -12.45 -1.60
C GLU A 45 3.77 -11.24 -1.88
N VAL A 46 4.36 -10.04 -1.97
CA VAL A 46 3.63 -8.85 -2.41
C VAL A 46 3.43 -8.93 -3.92
N VAL A 47 2.17 -9.07 -4.33
CA VAL A 47 1.81 -9.23 -5.75
C VAL A 47 1.57 -7.88 -6.41
N SER A 48 0.95 -6.94 -5.69
CA SER A 48 0.71 -5.60 -6.21
C SER A 48 0.54 -4.57 -5.10
N ILE A 49 0.91 -3.33 -5.41
CA ILE A 49 0.64 -2.14 -4.61
C ILE A 49 0.01 -1.11 -5.54
N SER A 50 -1.25 -0.76 -5.29
CA SER A 50 -1.99 0.28 -5.99
C SER A 50 -2.21 1.47 -5.07
N HIS A 51 -2.32 2.68 -5.62
CA HIS A 51 -2.66 3.86 -4.84
C HIS A 51 -3.58 4.80 -5.63
N SER A 52 -4.44 5.51 -4.90
CA SER A 52 -5.34 6.53 -5.41
C SER A 52 -5.10 7.83 -4.66
N ILE A 53 -4.84 8.92 -5.39
CA ILE A 53 -4.60 10.25 -4.83
C ILE A 53 -5.79 11.15 -5.16
N LEU A 54 -6.33 11.82 -4.15
CA LEU A 54 -7.44 12.76 -4.26
C LEU A 54 -6.98 14.14 -3.81
N HIS A 55 -7.42 15.19 -4.50
CA HIS A 55 -7.15 16.58 -4.12
C HIS A 55 -8.48 17.26 -3.74
N ILE A 56 -8.64 17.58 -2.46
CA ILE A 56 -9.89 18.13 -1.88
C ILE A 56 -9.51 19.35 -1.05
N GLU A 57 -10.14 20.49 -1.33
CA GLU A 57 -9.94 21.74 -0.58
C GLU A 57 -8.46 22.17 -0.43
N GLY A 58 -7.65 22.01 -1.49
CA GLY A 58 -6.24 22.40 -1.47
C GLY A 58 -5.32 21.38 -0.78
N LYS A 59 -5.86 20.23 -0.33
CA LYS A 59 -5.12 19.19 0.36
C LYS A 59 -5.15 17.87 -0.38
N PHE A 60 -4.08 17.11 -0.27
CA PHE A 60 -3.97 15.79 -0.90
C PHE A 60 -4.26 14.66 0.09
N TYR A 61 -5.01 13.68 -0.36
CA TYR A 61 -5.34 12.46 0.35
C TYR A 61 -4.86 11.28 -0.50
N VAL A 62 -4.37 10.23 0.14
CA VAL A 62 -4.00 9.00 -0.58
C VAL A 62 -4.55 7.78 0.12
N SER A 63 -5.08 6.86 -0.67
CA SER A 63 -5.36 5.50 -0.25
C SER A 63 -4.41 4.56 -0.97
N ALA A 64 -3.81 3.63 -0.26
CA ALA A 64 -3.01 2.55 -0.84
C ALA A 64 -3.72 1.21 -0.62
N VAL A 65 -3.71 0.37 -1.64
CA VAL A 65 -4.21 -1.00 -1.61
C VAL A 65 -3.04 -1.93 -1.91
N THR A 66 -2.71 -2.81 -0.97
CA THR A 66 -1.70 -3.85 -1.19
C THR A 66 -2.36 -5.21 -1.26
N THR A 67 -1.97 -6.00 -2.24
CA THR A 67 -2.39 -7.39 -2.40
C THR A 67 -1.20 -8.31 -2.16
N THR A 68 -1.32 -9.21 -1.19
CA THR A 68 -0.33 -10.26 -0.92
C THR A 68 -0.90 -11.63 -1.30
N SER A 69 -0.02 -12.58 -1.60
CA SER A 69 -0.39 -13.99 -1.80
C SER A 69 0.42 -14.84 -0.84
N SER A 70 -0.22 -15.82 -0.20
CA SER A 70 0.50 -16.95 0.37
C SER A 70 0.88 -17.91 -0.77
N ARG A 71 2.13 -18.38 -0.77
CA ARG A 71 2.54 -19.56 -1.54
C ARG A 71 2.11 -20.84 -0.83
#